data_AF-A0A7Z2PSS8-F1
#
_entry.id   AF-A0A7Z2PSS8-F1
#
_cell.length_a   1.000
_cell.length_b   1.000
_cell.length_c   1.000
_cell.angle_alpha   90.00
_cell.angle_beta   90.00
_cell.angle_gamma   90.00
#
_symmetry.space_group_name_H-M   'P 1'
#
loop_
_entity.id
_entity.type
_entity.pdbx_description
1 polymer ?
#
loop_
_entity_poly.entity_id
_entity_poly.type
_entity_poly.pdbx_seq_one_letter_code
_entity_poly.pdbx_strand_id
1 'polypeptide(L)'
;MVSRKSGEPSPESIARANRLRIAAEEGKKALVDVERRAIAVRENMARLRTLREAEEARRREDERNAADVPATKSKRRKSASK
;
A
#
# COMPACT_ATOMS: atom_id res chain seq x y z
N MET A 1 35.19 19.68 55.30
CA MET A 1 35.88 19.61 54.00
C MET A 1 34.93 18.98 52.99
N VAL A 2 34.42 19.75 52.02
CA VAL A 2 33.56 19.21 50.95
C VAL A 2 34.45 18.92 49.75
N SER A 3 34.78 17.64 49.56
CA SER A 3 35.47 17.17 48.37
C SER A 3 34.56 17.40 47.16
N ARG A 4 34.87 18.43 46.37
CA ARG A 4 34.24 18.66 45.06
C ARG A 4 34.49 17.43 44.21
N LYS A 5 33.43 16.68 43.90
CA LYS A 5 33.47 15.58 42.94
C LYS A 5 33.97 16.17 41.61
N SER A 6 35.06 15.61 41.09
CA SER A 6 35.63 15.92 39.78
C SER A 6 34.51 16.13 38.76
N GLY A 7 34.52 17.26 38.06
CA GLY A 7 33.46 17.67 37.11
C GLY A 7 33.28 16.78 35.89
N GLU A 8 34.03 15.67 35.81
CA GLU A 8 33.94 14.69 34.75
C GLU A 8 32.94 13.58 35.11
N PRO A 9 31.98 13.28 34.23
CA PRO A 9 31.02 12.22 34.46
C PRO A 9 31.73 10.86 34.52
N SER A 10 31.27 10.00 35.44
CA SER A 10 31.73 8.61 35.53
C SER A 10 31.59 7.88 34.19
N PRO A 11 32.49 6.96 33.84
CA PRO A 11 32.41 6.16 32.60
C PRO A 11 31.06 5.43 32.45
N GLU A 12 30.46 4.97 33.55
CA GLU A 12 29.12 4.37 33.51
C GLU A 12 28.03 5.37 33.12
N SER A 13 28.17 6.63 33.53
CA SER A 13 27.24 7.70 33.16
C SER A 13 27.31 7.98 31.65
N ILE A 14 28.51 7.98 31.08
CA ILE A 14 28.73 8.14 29.64
C ILE A 14 28.13 6.96 28.88
N ALA A 15 28.35 5.73 29.35
CA ALA A 15 27.79 4.53 28.73
C ALA A 15 26.25 4.55 28.74
N ARG A 16 25.62 4.96 29.85
CA ARG A 16 24.16 5.13 29.93
C ARG A 16 23.66 6.21 28.97
N ALA A 17 24.30 7.38 28.94
CA ALA A 17 23.94 8.47 28.03
C ALA A 17 24.00 8.03 26.56
N ASN A 18 25.04 7.27 26.18
CA ASN A 18 25.18 6.73 24.83
C ASN A 18 24.07 5.75 24.48
N ARG A 19 23.70 4.84 25.39
CA ARG A 19 22.58 3.90 25.17
C ARG A 19 21.26 4.64 24.98
N LEU A 20 20.99 5.65 25.80
CA LEU A 20 19.79 6.48 25.68
C LEU A 20 19.74 7.23 24.35
N ARG A 21 20.88 7.77 23.90
CA ARG A 21 20.98 8.43 22.61
C ARG A 21 20.66 7.49 21.46
N ILE A 22 21.24 6.29 21.46
CA ILE A 22 20.98 5.25 20.44
C ILE A 22 19.50 4.88 20.44
N ALA A 23 18.92 4.58 21.61
CA ALA A 23 17.50 4.24 21.72
C ALA A 23 16.58 5.35 21.20
N ALA A 24 16.92 6.62 21.46
CA ALA A 24 16.17 7.76 20.94
C ALA A 24 16.29 7.90 19.41
N GLU A 25 17.48 7.69 18.84
CA GLU A 25 17.71 7.71 17.40
C GLU A 25 16.98 6.56 16.69
N GLU A 26 17.01 5.35 17.26
CA GLU A 26 16.29 4.18 16.75
C GLU A 26 14.78 4.36 16.86
N GLY A 27 14.28 4.91 17.98
CA GLY A 27 12.87 5.23 18.15
C GLY A 27 12.37 6.21 17.08
N LYS A 28 13.14 7.25 16.75
CA LYS A 28 12.81 8.19 15.66
C LYS A 28 12.77 7.49 14.30
N LYS A 29 13.74 6.62 14.01
CA LYS A 29 13.77 5.85 12.75
C LYS A 29 12.56 4.93 12.63
N ALA A 30 12.20 4.24 13.71
CA ALA A 30 11.05 3.34 13.72
C ALA A 30 9.72 4.08 13.42
N LEU A 31 9.53 5.28 13.97
CA LEU A 31 8.35 6.10 13.67
C LEU A 31 8.28 6.49 12.19
N VAL A 32 9.41 6.93 11.61
CA VAL A 32 9.48 7.29 10.18
C VAL A 32 9.14 6.08 9.29
N ASP A 33 9.60 4.88 9.64
CA ASP A 33 9.31 3.68 8.86
C ASP A 33 7.83 3.27 8.94
N VAL A 34 7.19 3.46 10.11
CA VAL A 34 5.74 3.24 10.26
C VAL A 34 4.96 4.22 9.38
N GLU A 35 5.32 5.51 9.38
CA GLU A 35 4.68 6.53 8.55
C GLU A 35 4.83 6.22 7.06
N ARG A 36 6.05 5.84 6.62
CA ARG A 36 6.31 5.43 5.23
C ARG A 36 5.45 4.24 4.82
N ARG A 37 5.35 3.22 5.66
CA ARG A 37 4.49 2.05 5.40
C ARG A 37 3.02 2.44 5.31
N ALA A 38 2.55 3.31 6.19
CA ALA A 38 1.17 3.79 6.16
C ALA A 38 0.85 4.57 4.88
N ILE A 39 1.77 5.42 4.41
CA ILE A 39 1.64 6.12 3.13
C ILE A 39 1.59 5.12 1.97
N ALA A 40 2.53 4.17 1.91
CA ALA A 40 2.58 3.17 0.84
C ALA A 40 1.30 2.33 0.75
N VAL A 41 0.70 1.96 1.89
CA VAL A 41 -0.59 1.24 1.92
C VAL A 41 -1.72 2.12 1.35
N ARG A 42 -1.77 3.41 1.70
CA ARG A 42 -2.81 4.32 1.18
C ARG A 42 -2.70 4.50 -0.34
N GLU A 43 -1.48 4.69 -0.85
CA GLU A 43 -1.22 4.81 -2.28
C GLU A 43 -1.56 3.52 -3.03
N ASN A 44 -1.18 2.36 -2.48
CA ASN A 44 -1.53 1.07 -3.07
C ASN A 44 -3.05 0.86 -3.12
N MET A 45 -3.75 1.19 -2.04
CA MET A 45 -5.22 1.11 -1.99
C MET A 45 -5.88 2.05 -2.98
N ALA A 46 -5.34 3.27 -3.18
CA ALA A 46 -5.82 4.18 -4.22
C ALA A 46 -5.64 3.56 -5.61
N ARG A 47 -4.45 3.01 -5.90
CA ARG A 47 -4.16 2.34 -7.17
C ARG A 47 -5.04 1.09 -7.40
N LEU A 48 -5.30 0.30 -6.37
CA LEU A 48 -6.20 -0.86 -6.49
C LEU A 48 -7.64 -0.44 -6.78
N ARG A 49 -8.10 0.69 -6.20
CA ARG A 49 -9.41 1.24 -6.53
C ARG A 49 -9.49 1.66 -7.99
N THR A 50 -8.52 2.40 -8.50
CA THR A 50 -8.52 2.84 -9.90
C THR A 50 -8.46 1.67 -10.88
N LEU A 51 -7.70 0.62 -10.57
CA LEU A 51 -7.67 -0.60 -11.38
C LEU A 51 -9.02 -1.32 -11.39
N ARG A 52 -9.68 -1.47 -10.23
CA ARG A 52 -11.01 -2.08 -10.17
C ARG A 52 -12.05 -1.28 -10.94
N GLU A 53 -12.06 0.04 -10.79
CA GLU A 53 -12.97 0.91 -11.55
C GLU A 53 -12.75 0.79 -13.06
N ALA A 54 -11.49 0.72 -13.50
CA ALA A 54 -11.14 0.53 -14.90
C ALA A 54 -11.56 -0.87 -15.43
N GLU A 55 -11.37 -1.93 -14.64
CA GLU A 55 -11.83 -3.28 -14.98
C GLU A 55 -13.36 -3.37 -15.05
N GLU A 56 -14.07 -2.77 -14.09
CA GLU A 56 -15.53 -2.70 -14.12
C GLU A 56 -16.06 -1.92 -15.32
N ALA A 57 -15.41 -0.79 -15.67
CA ALA A 57 -15.76 -0.03 -16.85
C ALA A 57 -15.61 -0.87 -18.13
N ARG A 58 -14.46 -1.56 -18.29
CA ARG A 58 -14.22 -2.48 -19.41
C ARG A 58 -15.25 -3.59 -19.48
N ARG A 59 -15.54 -4.23 -18.35
CA ARG A 59 -16.54 -5.29 -18.29
C ARG A 59 -17.94 -4.80 -18.69
N ARG A 60 -18.33 -3.60 -18.24
CA ARG A 60 -19.61 -2.98 -18.64
C ARG A 60 -19.64 -2.65 -20.13
N GLU A 61 -18.52 -2.21 -20.71
CA GLU A 61 -18.40 -2.00 -22.16
C GLU A 61 -18.54 -3.31 -22.91
N ASP A 62 -17.88 -4.38 -22.47
CA ASP A 62 -17.99 -5.71 -23.07
C ASP A 62 -19.43 -6.26 -22.98
N GLU A 63 -20.09 -6.10 -21.84
CA GLU A 63 -21.50 -6.48 -21.65
C GLU A 63 -22.44 -5.67 -22.56
N ARG A 64 -22.20 -4.36 -22.73
CA ARG A 64 -22.94 -3.52 -23.69
C ARG A 64 -22.71 -3.98 -25.12
N ASN A 65 -21.46 -4.20 -25.51
CA ASN A 65 -21.12 -4.66 -26.86
C ASN A 65 -21.73 -6.04 -27.16
N ALA A 66 -21.75 -6.95 -26.17
CA ALA A 66 -22.38 -8.26 -26.29
C ALA A 66 -23.91 -8.16 -26.42
N ALA A 67 -24.54 -7.24 -25.70
CA ALA A 67 -25.98 -6.99 -25.80
C ALA A 67 -26.38 -6.34 -27.14
N ASP A 68 -25.47 -5.57 -27.75
CA ASP A 68 -25.69 -4.90 -29.04
C ASP A 68 -25.38 -5.81 -30.24
N VAL A 69 -24.93 -7.06 -30.02
CA VAL A 69 -24.84 -8.05 -31.11
C VAL A 69 -26.26 -8.47 -31.47
N PRO A 70 -26.80 -8.10 -32.65
CA PRO A 70 -28.14 -8.52 -33.04
C PRO A 70 -28.14 -10.04 -33.13
N ALA A 71 -29.04 -10.69 -32.37
CA ALA A 71 -29.24 -12.13 -32.42
C ALA A 71 -29.41 -12.56 -33.88
N THR A 72 -28.37 -13.12 -34.48
CA THR A 72 -28.42 -13.60 -35.85
C THR A 72 -29.39 -14.78 -35.83
N LYS A 73 -30.62 -14.51 -36.27
CA LYS A 73 -31.68 -15.50 -36.38
C LYS A 73 -31.14 -16.62 -37.27
N SER A 74 -30.80 -17.74 -36.65
CA SER A 74 -30.49 -19.00 -37.32
C SER A 74 -31.62 -19.30 -38.31
N LYS A 75 -31.38 -19.01 -39.58
CA LYS A 75 -32.32 -19.27 -40.67
C LYS A 75 -32.25 -20.76 -40.94
N ARG A 76 -33.12 -21.51 -40.26
CA ARG A 76 -33.34 -22.95 -40.46
C ARG A 76 -33.53 -23.21 -41.95
N ARG A 77 -32.49 -23.73 -42.63
CA ARG A 77 -32.58 -24.17 -44.03
C ARG A 77 -33.54 -25.36 -44.06
N LYS A 78 -34.80 -25.09 -44.38
CA LYS A 78 -35.78 -26.11 -44.73
C LYS A 78 -35.37 -26.60 -46.11
N SER A 79 -34.66 -27.73 -46.17
CA SER A 79 -34.48 -28.49 -47.41
C SER A 79 -35.87 -28.96 -47.85
N ALA A 80 -36.48 -28.19 -48.76
CA ALA A 80 -37.64 -28.65 -49.50
C ALA A 80 -37.15 -29.60 -50.58
N SER A 81 -37.44 -30.88 -50.39
CA SER A 81 -37.60 -31.85 -51.46
C SER A 81 -38.62 -31.34 -52.47
N LYS A 82 -38.27 -31.27 -53.76
CA LYS A 82 -38.92 -32.00 -54.88
C LYS A 82 -38.24 -31.67 -56.19
#